data_AF-A0A846SPC5-F1
#
_entry.id   AF-A0A846SPC5-F1
#
_cell.length_a   1.000
_cell.length_b   1.000
_cell.length_c   1.000
_cell.angle_alpha   90.00
_cell.angle_beta   90.00
_cell.angle_gamma   90.00
#
_symmetry.space_group_name_H-M   'P 1'
#
loop_
_entity.id
_entity.type
_entity.pdbx_description
1 polymer ?
#
loop_
_entity_poly.entity_id
_entity_poly.type
_entity_poly.pdbx_seq_one_letter_code
_entity_poly.pdbx_strand_id
1 'polypeptide(L)'
;MRSSVSRRPPKRRSRRSRSAWPTTPRSDRGSVTTATARRVRQENAPAGPGGRAPRRRRTRRSTLIGLAFASPFIVGFLFLFAYPIAASAYYSFTDFNLFQSPEWVGLANYVQMFNDGVFWKSLANTAVLTVFGVPLAIGIALAGAHLLNTPVRGQPLYRALVYLPSIVPVVVGGYLWRWLLNAQYGFVNYFLSWFGIEGPAWLQEPEWTKPAIILMSLWTVGGTMIIYLAALQEVPKELYEAAELDGAGMWRRFTSVTWPTVSPVTLFQVIVSIIGFLQIFTQPYILSQERLNQAGSGPGQSMLSYAMYLYQNAFVFLKMGYASAMAWTLFIITLVVSLIVLATSRKWVHDGTR
;
A
#
# COMPACT_ATOMS: atom_id res chain seq x y z
N MET A 1 -61.79 -3.87 -40.75
CA MET A 1 -63.20 -4.11 -40.35
C MET A 1 -63.40 -3.46 -38.98
N ARG A 2 -64.41 -2.58 -38.80
CA ARG A 2 -64.99 -2.01 -37.52
C ARG A 2 -64.02 -1.79 -36.31
N SER A 3 -63.64 -0.52 -36.00
CA SER A 3 -64.16 0.33 -34.87
C SER A 3 -63.59 0.01 -33.46
N SER A 4 -63.42 0.89 -32.46
CA SER A 4 -63.69 2.34 -32.21
C SER A 4 -62.80 2.84 -31.04
N VAL A 5 -62.06 3.94 -31.12
CA VAL A 5 -62.40 5.36 -30.79
C VAL A 5 -62.79 5.68 -29.33
N SER A 6 -61.84 6.27 -28.57
CA SER A 6 -62.00 7.22 -27.43
C SER A 6 -60.59 7.70 -26.98
N ARG A 7 -60.19 8.95 -26.66
CA ARG A 7 -60.69 10.36 -26.68
C ARG A 7 -61.31 11.01 -25.40
N ARG A 8 -60.54 11.96 -24.83
CA ARG A 8 -60.85 13.13 -23.93
C ARG A 8 -60.78 12.92 -22.39
N PRO A 9 -60.60 14.00 -21.56
CA PRO A 9 -60.07 15.37 -21.82
C PRO A 9 -58.97 15.86 -20.82
N PRO A 10 -58.28 16.98 -21.10
CA PRO A 10 -57.36 17.65 -20.15
C PRO A 10 -58.02 18.71 -19.25
N LYS A 11 -57.35 19.11 -18.15
CA LYS A 11 -57.66 20.32 -17.34
C LYS A 11 -56.52 21.36 -17.39
N ARG A 12 -56.81 22.60 -16.95
CA ARG A 12 -56.12 23.86 -17.35
C ARG A 12 -56.14 24.91 -16.22
N ARG A 13 -55.27 25.94 -16.33
CA ARG A 13 -55.08 27.14 -15.45
C ARG A 13 -54.07 26.92 -14.30
N SER A 14 -53.31 27.92 -13.81
CA SER A 14 -53.04 29.33 -14.20
C SER A 14 -51.74 29.78 -13.48
N ARG A 15 -50.75 30.46 -14.07
CA ARG A 15 -50.69 31.83 -14.64
C ARG A 15 -50.94 32.98 -13.62
N ARG A 16 -49.89 33.41 -12.89
CA ARG A 16 -49.59 34.73 -12.28
C ARG A 16 -48.28 34.60 -11.46
N SER A 17 -47.46 35.61 -11.18
CA SER A 17 -47.14 36.87 -11.90
C SER A 17 -45.78 37.41 -11.41
N ARG A 18 -45.08 38.23 -12.21
CA ARG A 18 -43.99 39.09 -11.72
C ARG A 18 -44.55 40.44 -11.23
N SER A 19 -43.98 40.98 -10.16
CA SER A 19 -43.93 42.41 -9.77
C SER A 19 -43.15 42.47 -8.44
N ALA A 20 -41.98 43.10 -8.34
CA ALA A 20 -41.63 44.54 -8.45
C ALA A 20 -41.65 45.24 -7.07
N TRP A 21 -40.62 46.04 -6.80
CA TRP A 21 -40.33 46.69 -5.51
C TRP A 21 -41.16 47.97 -5.31
N PRO A 22 -41.53 48.32 -4.06
CA PRO A 22 -41.77 49.69 -3.62
C PRO A 22 -40.54 50.31 -2.92
N THR A 23 -40.43 51.63 -2.93
CA THR A 23 -39.35 52.42 -2.31
C THR A 23 -39.73 52.99 -0.93
N THR A 24 -38.72 53.52 -0.22
CA THR A 24 -38.82 54.16 1.11
C THR A 24 -39.64 55.46 1.11
N PRO A 25 -40.14 55.86 2.29
CA PRO A 25 -39.77 57.19 2.82
C PRO A 25 -39.14 57.15 4.23
N ARG A 26 -38.89 58.34 4.81
CA ARG A 26 -38.01 58.61 5.96
C ARG A 26 -38.74 59.48 7.02
N SER A 27 -38.14 59.62 8.22
CA SER A 27 -38.66 60.34 9.43
C SER A 27 -39.79 59.61 10.15
N ASP A 28 -39.94 59.69 11.48
CA ASP A 28 -39.73 60.88 12.32
C ASP A 28 -38.99 60.67 13.67
N ARG A 29 -38.91 61.72 14.50
CA ARG A 29 -38.23 61.81 15.79
C ARG A 29 -39.19 61.51 16.96
N GLY A 30 -38.71 60.82 18.01
CA GLY A 30 -39.49 60.60 19.24
C GLY A 30 -38.67 60.02 20.39
N SER A 31 -38.49 60.80 21.45
CA SER A 31 -37.64 60.49 22.62
C SER A 31 -38.20 59.38 23.53
N VAL A 32 -37.39 58.35 23.83
CA VAL A 32 -37.60 57.46 25.00
C VAL A 32 -36.29 57.19 25.76
N THR A 33 -36.15 57.86 26.90
CA THR A 33 -35.51 57.41 28.15
C THR A 33 -34.09 56.80 28.11
N THR A 34 -33.10 57.68 28.16
CA THR A 34 -32.07 57.78 29.23
C THR A 34 -31.88 56.59 30.21
N ALA A 35 -31.45 55.41 29.72
CA ALA A 35 -31.13 54.26 30.60
C ALA A 35 -29.80 53.55 30.28
N THR A 36 -29.28 53.67 29.05
CA THR A 36 -28.22 52.79 28.53
C THR A 36 -26.78 53.20 28.90
N ALA A 37 -26.58 54.43 29.40
CA ALA A 37 -25.24 54.99 29.66
C ALA A 37 -24.48 54.38 30.85
N ARG A 38 -25.11 53.55 31.68
CA ARG A 38 -24.50 53.03 32.94
C ARG A 38 -24.01 51.57 32.87
N ARG A 39 -24.26 50.82 31.78
CA ARG A 39 -23.84 49.39 31.67
C ARG A 39 -22.49 49.13 30.98
N VAL A 40 -21.95 50.08 30.23
CA VAL A 40 -20.67 49.90 29.49
C VAL A 40 -19.42 50.15 30.36
N ARG A 41 -19.59 50.70 31.57
CA ARG A 41 -18.47 51.10 32.46
C ARG A 41 -18.20 50.13 33.63
N GLN A 42 -18.49 48.83 33.46
CA GLN A 42 -18.31 47.83 34.53
C GLN A 42 -17.70 46.48 34.09
N GLU A 43 -17.39 46.31 32.80
CA GLU A 43 -16.81 45.06 32.26
C GLU A 43 -15.27 45.06 32.22
N ASN A 44 -14.64 46.24 32.39
CA ASN A 44 -13.18 46.42 32.47
C ASN A 44 -12.70 46.72 33.90
N ALA A 45 -13.14 45.92 34.88
CA ALA A 45 -12.47 45.84 36.18
C ALA A 45 -11.29 44.85 36.05
N PRO A 46 -10.04 45.23 36.39
CA PRO A 46 -8.92 44.30 36.33
C PRO A 46 -9.11 43.18 37.35
N ALA A 47 -9.25 41.94 36.87
CA ALA A 47 -9.37 40.77 37.73
C ALA A 47 -8.12 40.66 38.64
N GLY A 48 -8.33 40.76 39.96
CA GLY A 48 -7.26 40.68 40.94
C GLY A 48 -6.47 39.37 40.85
N PRO A 49 -5.21 39.33 41.33
CA PRO A 49 -4.29 38.20 41.15
C PRO A 49 -4.61 36.96 42.03
N GLY A 50 -5.86 36.51 42.05
CA GLY A 50 -6.31 35.34 42.80
C GLY A 50 -5.99 34.01 42.10
N GLY A 51 -5.30 33.11 42.81
CA GLY A 51 -5.44 31.66 42.57
C GLY A 51 -4.71 31.04 41.37
N ARG A 52 -3.50 31.50 41.00
CA ARG A 52 -2.66 30.80 39.99
C ARG A 52 -2.02 29.50 40.54
N ALA A 53 -2.83 28.48 40.85
CA ALA A 53 -2.36 27.16 41.28
C ALA A 53 -3.24 26.00 40.74
N PRO A 54 -2.66 24.90 40.21
CA PRO A 54 -1.49 24.87 39.34
C PRO A 54 -1.83 24.16 38.01
N ARG A 55 -1.64 24.83 36.85
CA ARG A 55 -1.88 24.22 35.51
C ARG A 55 -1.21 22.85 35.35
N ARG A 56 -0.03 22.66 35.97
CA ARG A 56 0.77 21.42 36.03
C ARG A 56 0.05 20.20 36.65
N ARG A 57 -0.91 20.39 37.57
CA ARG A 57 -1.67 19.27 38.19
C ARG A 57 -2.80 18.80 37.28
N ARG A 58 -3.45 19.73 36.56
CA ARG A 58 -4.51 19.43 35.58
C ARG A 58 -3.94 18.68 34.36
N THR A 59 -2.76 19.07 33.85
CA THR A 59 -2.08 18.32 32.79
C THR A 59 -1.65 16.91 33.22
N ARG A 60 -1.08 16.71 34.42
CA ARG A 60 -0.77 15.35 34.89
C ARG A 60 -2.00 14.45 34.97
N ARG A 61 -3.15 14.96 35.43
CA ARG A 61 -4.41 14.18 35.46
C ARG A 61 -4.91 13.85 34.04
N SER A 62 -4.85 14.78 33.07
CA SER A 62 -5.25 14.49 31.69
C SER A 62 -4.29 13.51 31.00
N THR A 63 -2.98 13.61 31.23
CA THR A 63 -2.00 12.64 30.69
C THR A 63 -2.21 11.24 31.27
N LEU A 64 -2.49 11.12 32.58
CA LEU A 64 -2.79 9.82 33.20
C LEU A 64 -4.10 9.21 32.68
N ILE A 65 -5.13 10.02 32.44
CA ILE A 65 -6.38 9.56 31.81
C ILE A 65 -6.14 9.11 30.37
N GLY A 66 -5.41 9.89 29.57
CA GLY A 66 -5.04 9.51 28.20
C GLY A 66 -4.21 8.22 28.16
N LEU A 67 -3.25 8.05 29.09
CA LEU A 67 -2.46 6.84 29.22
C LEU A 67 -3.31 5.63 29.66
N ALA A 68 -4.32 5.83 30.52
CA ALA A 68 -5.26 4.78 30.90
C ALA A 68 -6.12 4.32 29.71
N PHE A 69 -6.65 5.25 28.91
CA PHE A 69 -7.35 4.91 27.65
C PHE A 69 -6.43 4.22 26.62
N ALA A 70 -5.16 4.63 26.54
CA ALA A 70 -4.17 3.96 25.68
C ALA A 70 -3.65 2.64 26.26
N SER A 71 -3.87 2.35 27.55
CA SER A 71 -3.23 1.22 28.23
C SER A 71 -3.53 -0.16 27.64
N PRO A 72 -4.75 -0.49 27.13
CA PRO A 72 -4.97 -1.79 26.49
C PRO A 72 -4.13 -1.96 25.22
N PHE A 73 -3.96 -0.89 24.44
CA PHE A 73 -3.10 -0.89 23.25
C PHE A 73 -1.62 -0.98 23.63
N ILE A 74 -1.18 -0.22 24.63
CA ILE A 74 0.23 -0.23 25.08
C ILE A 74 0.61 -1.61 25.65
N VAL A 75 -0.25 -2.22 26.48
CA VAL A 75 -0.05 -3.57 27.01
C VAL A 75 -0.05 -4.59 25.88
N GLY A 76 -1.02 -4.55 24.97
CA GLY A 76 -1.07 -5.42 23.79
C GLY A 76 0.19 -5.30 22.91
N PHE A 77 0.63 -4.08 22.62
CA PHE A 77 1.86 -3.83 21.87
C PHE A 77 3.11 -4.38 22.59
N LEU A 78 3.25 -4.13 23.89
CA LEU A 78 4.43 -4.57 24.65
C LEU A 78 4.52 -6.10 24.72
N PHE A 79 3.42 -6.80 25.03
CA PHE A 79 3.44 -8.25 25.21
C PHE A 79 3.32 -9.06 23.90
N LEU A 80 2.61 -8.55 22.88
CA LEU A 80 2.37 -9.29 21.64
C LEU A 80 3.31 -8.91 20.48
N PHE A 81 3.97 -7.75 20.54
CA PHE A 81 4.91 -7.30 19.50
C PHE A 81 6.31 -7.04 20.05
N ALA A 82 6.46 -6.15 21.04
CA ALA A 82 7.79 -5.75 21.51
C ALA A 82 8.53 -6.91 22.20
N TYR A 83 7.85 -7.70 23.03
CA TYR A 83 8.44 -8.86 23.70
C TYR A 83 8.88 -9.96 22.71
N PRO A 84 8.06 -10.45 21.76
CA PRO A 84 8.52 -11.44 20.76
C PRO A 84 9.66 -10.94 19.87
N ILE A 85 9.70 -9.65 19.54
CA ILE A 85 10.82 -9.03 18.79
C ILE A 85 12.10 -9.00 19.63
N ALA A 86 12.01 -8.60 20.91
CA ALA A 86 13.16 -8.63 21.82
C ALA A 86 13.63 -10.06 22.12
N ALA A 87 12.72 -11.02 22.22
CA ALA A 87 13.02 -12.43 22.43
C ALA A 87 13.73 -13.04 21.20
N SER A 88 13.29 -12.74 19.98
CA SER A 88 14.02 -13.21 18.78
C SER A 88 15.38 -12.54 18.62
N ALA A 89 15.53 -11.28 19.07
CA ALA A 89 16.84 -10.61 19.14
C ALA A 89 17.78 -11.28 20.16
N TYR A 90 17.26 -11.82 21.26
CA TYR A 90 18.05 -12.65 22.18
C TYR A 90 18.37 -14.01 21.54
N TYR A 91 17.37 -14.70 20.98
CA TYR A 91 17.54 -16.04 20.42
C TYR A 91 18.51 -16.10 19.23
N SER A 92 18.69 -15.02 18.46
CA SER A 92 19.68 -14.99 17.37
C SER A 92 21.14 -15.16 17.84
N PHE A 93 21.43 -14.92 19.13
CA PHE A 93 22.73 -15.16 19.75
C PHE A 93 22.81 -16.47 20.55
N THR A 94 21.78 -17.32 20.46
CA THR A 94 21.72 -18.62 21.15
C THR A 94 21.63 -19.78 20.15
N ASP A 95 22.16 -20.95 20.51
CA ASP A 95 21.62 -22.18 19.96
C ASP A 95 20.31 -22.45 20.69
N PHE A 96 19.21 -22.25 19.97
CA PHE A 96 17.87 -22.50 20.45
C PHE A 96 17.14 -23.38 19.45
N ASN A 97 16.79 -24.58 19.92
CA ASN A 97 15.83 -25.48 19.32
C ASN A 97 14.66 -25.68 20.28
N LEU A 98 13.49 -26.08 19.76
CA LEU A 98 12.23 -26.09 20.52
C LEU A 98 12.16 -27.06 21.72
N PHE A 99 13.18 -27.90 21.92
CA PHE A 99 13.20 -28.97 22.92
C PHE A 99 14.22 -28.74 24.05
N GLN A 100 15.09 -27.75 23.91
CA GLN A 100 16.19 -27.46 24.84
C GLN A 100 16.17 -25.99 25.27
N SER A 101 16.80 -25.70 26.41
CA SER A 101 16.99 -24.32 26.87
C SER A 101 17.95 -23.57 25.92
N PRO A 102 17.72 -22.28 25.60
CA PRO A 102 18.62 -21.50 24.76
C PRO A 102 20.03 -21.38 25.36
N GLU A 103 21.05 -21.96 24.72
CA GLU A 103 22.45 -21.82 25.14
C GLU A 103 23.12 -20.65 24.39
N TRP A 104 23.85 -19.78 25.10
CA TRP A 104 24.45 -18.59 24.49
C TRP A 104 25.70 -18.93 23.67
N VAL A 105 25.63 -18.73 22.35
CA VAL A 105 26.71 -19.00 21.37
C VAL A 105 27.25 -17.74 20.71
N GLY A 106 26.76 -16.55 21.11
CA GLY A 106 27.19 -15.27 20.54
C GLY A 106 26.92 -15.20 19.04
N LEU A 107 27.95 -14.93 18.24
CA LEU A 107 27.80 -14.70 16.79
C LEU A 107 27.80 -15.99 15.94
N ALA A 108 27.83 -17.18 16.54
CA ALA A 108 27.96 -18.45 15.80
C ALA A 108 26.89 -18.64 14.70
N ASN A 109 25.63 -18.32 14.98
CA ASN A 109 24.53 -18.37 14.00
C ASN A 109 24.81 -17.49 12.76
N TYR A 110 25.33 -16.27 12.97
CA TYR A 110 25.65 -15.34 11.88
C TYR A 110 26.86 -15.81 11.07
N VAL A 111 27.89 -16.34 11.74
CA VAL A 111 29.08 -16.90 11.06
C VAL A 111 28.70 -18.13 10.23
N GLN A 112 27.86 -19.02 10.76
CA GLN A 112 27.33 -20.16 10.01
C GLN A 112 26.53 -19.69 8.78
N MET A 113 25.65 -18.71 8.97
CA MET A 113 24.79 -18.16 7.92
C MET A 113 25.59 -17.53 6.77
N PHE A 114 26.63 -16.75 7.05
CA PHE A 114 27.47 -16.17 6.00
C PHE A 114 28.38 -17.18 5.27
N ASN A 115 28.58 -18.38 5.84
CA ASN A 115 29.29 -19.49 5.18
C ASN A 115 28.34 -20.48 4.48
N ASP A 116 27.02 -20.29 4.57
CA ASP A 116 26.03 -21.16 3.94
C ASP A 116 25.73 -20.74 2.49
N GLY A 117 25.98 -21.64 1.54
CA GLY A 117 25.65 -21.44 0.13
C GLY A 117 24.14 -21.35 -0.13
N VAL A 118 23.30 -21.95 0.72
CA VAL A 118 21.83 -21.90 0.57
C VAL A 118 21.29 -20.54 1.01
N PHE A 119 21.79 -19.95 2.09
CA PHE A 119 21.57 -18.56 2.48
C PHE A 119 21.86 -17.61 1.31
N TRP A 120 23.08 -17.62 0.75
CA TRP A 120 23.45 -16.72 -0.34
C TRP A 120 22.59 -16.90 -1.59
N LYS A 121 22.26 -18.15 -1.94
CA LYS A 121 21.39 -18.48 -3.06
C LYS A 121 19.94 -18.01 -2.85
N SER A 122 19.41 -18.16 -1.63
CA SER A 122 18.07 -17.67 -1.27
C SER A 122 17.99 -16.14 -1.27
N LEU A 123 19.06 -15.47 -0.82
CA LEU A 123 19.21 -14.02 -0.91
C LEU A 123 19.31 -13.56 -2.37
N ALA A 124 20.10 -14.23 -3.20
CA ALA A 124 20.24 -13.91 -4.63
C ALA A 124 18.92 -14.08 -5.40
N ASN A 125 18.20 -15.19 -5.20
CA ASN A 125 16.85 -15.38 -5.76
C ASN A 125 15.92 -14.22 -5.37
N THR A 126 15.92 -13.83 -4.09
CA THR A 126 15.06 -12.75 -3.55
C THR A 126 15.47 -11.38 -4.09
N ALA A 127 16.77 -11.12 -4.25
CA ALA A 127 17.29 -9.91 -4.86
C ALA A 127 16.87 -9.81 -6.34
N VAL A 128 16.96 -10.89 -7.12
CA VAL A 128 16.46 -10.94 -8.51
C VAL A 128 14.96 -10.68 -8.57
N LEU A 129 14.16 -11.35 -7.73
CA LEU A 129 12.71 -11.11 -7.64
C LEU A 129 12.39 -9.65 -7.28
N THR A 130 13.18 -9.01 -6.42
CA THR A 130 13.00 -7.60 -6.03
C THR A 130 13.40 -6.64 -7.14
N VAL A 131 14.59 -6.81 -7.72
CA VAL A 131 15.18 -5.91 -8.74
C VAL A 131 14.36 -5.88 -10.03
N PHE A 132 13.78 -7.01 -10.45
CA PHE A 132 12.89 -7.04 -11.62
C PHE A 132 11.42 -6.84 -11.25
N GLY A 133 10.95 -7.40 -10.14
CA GLY A 133 9.54 -7.35 -9.73
C GLY A 133 9.07 -5.95 -9.34
N VAL A 134 9.87 -5.16 -8.63
CA VAL A 134 9.47 -3.81 -8.18
C VAL A 134 9.29 -2.84 -9.35
N PRO A 135 10.25 -2.68 -10.30
CA PRO A 135 10.05 -1.78 -11.44
C PRO A 135 8.91 -2.21 -12.36
N LEU A 136 8.72 -3.53 -12.58
CA LEU A 136 7.60 -4.04 -13.38
C LEU A 136 6.25 -3.78 -12.70
N ALA A 137 6.14 -4.00 -11.38
CA ALA A 137 4.92 -3.74 -10.64
C ALA A 137 4.54 -2.24 -10.65
N ILE A 138 5.52 -1.35 -10.49
CA ILE A 138 5.32 0.09 -10.58
C ILE A 138 4.95 0.52 -12.00
N GLY A 139 5.68 0.05 -13.01
CA GLY A 139 5.45 0.40 -14.42
C GLY A 139 4.06 -0.02 -14.90
N ILE A 140 3.65 -1.25 -14.62
CA ILE A 140 2.33 -1.78 -14.99
C ILE A 140 1.23 -1.06 -14.22
N ALA A 141 1.41 -0.80 -12.92
CA ALA A 141 0.43 -0.07 -12.13
C ALA A 141 0.28 1.40 -12.57
N LEU A 142 1.36 2.10 -12.90
CA LEU A 142 1.28 3.49 -13.37
C LEU A 142 0.72 3.58 -14.79
N ALA A 143 1.12 2.69 -15.71
CA ALA A 143 0.59 2.65 -17.07
C ALA A 143 -0.91 2.31 -17.07
N GLY A 144 -1.33 1.30 -16.30
CA GLY A 144 -2.74 0.94 -16.15
C GLY A 144 -3.55 2.04 -15.45
N ALA A 145 -2.97 2.76 -14.48
CA ALA A 145 -3.62 3.91 -13.86
C ALA A 145 -3.84 5.05 -14.87
N HIS A 146 -2.88 5.30 -15.77
CA HIS A 146 -3.04 6.29 -16.84
C HIS A 146 -4.17 5.90 -17.81
N LEU A 147 -4.27 4.62 -18.19
CA LEU A 147 -5.38 4.08 -18.98
C LEU A 147 -6.73 4.26 -18.25
N LEU A 148 -6.81 3.90 -16.96
CA LEU A 148 -8.03 4.07 -16.15
C LEU A 148 -8.42 5.53 -15.86
N ASN A 149 -7.49 6.49 -16.04
CA ASN A 149 -7.76 7.91 -15.90
C ASN A 149 -8.44 8.51 -17.16
N THR A 150 -8.34 7.82 -18.29
CA THR A 150 -8.97 8.24 -19.55
C THR A 150 -10.51 8.17 -19.43
N PRO A 151 -11.27 9.20 -19.84
CA PRO A 151 -12.73 9.24 -19.68
C PRO A 151 -13.44 8.29 -20.66
N VAL A 152 -13.56 7.01 -20.27
CA VAL A 152 -14.23 5.96 -21.01
C VAL A 152 -15.59 5.57 -20.41
N ARG A 153 -16.54 5.15 -21.26
CA ARG A 153 -17.80 4.56 -20.79
C ARG A 153 -17.50 3.26 -20.03
N GLY A 154 -18.11 3.07 -18.86
CA GLY A 154 -17.90 1.88 -18.03
C GLY A 154 -16.69 1.92 -17.08
N GLN A 155 -16.05 3.08 -16.86
CA GLN A 155 -14.94 3.24 -15.89
C GLN A 155 -15.08 2.44 -14.56
N PRO A 156 -16.24 2.42 -13.86
CA PRO A 156 -16.38 1.65 -12.63
C PRO A 156 -16.16 0.14 -12.80
N LEU A 157 -16.57 -0.44 -13.95
CA LEU A 157 -16.37 -1.85 -14.26
C LEU A 157 -14.88 -2.15 -14.51
N TYR A 158 -14.18 -1.30 -15.26
CA TYR A 158 -12.74 -1.47 -15.49
C TYR A 158 -11.94 -1.36 -14.19
N ARG A 159 -12.27 -0.39 -13.32
CA ARG A 159 -11.65 -0.26 -11.98
C ARG A 159 -11.92 -1.50 -11.13
N ALA A 160 -13.14 -2.05 -11.15
CA ALA A 160 -13.49 -3.27 -10.42
C ALA A 160 -12.75 -4.51 -10.95
N LEU A 161 -12.68 -4.71 -12.27
CA LEU A 161 -11.98 -5.85 -12.90
C LEU A 161 -10.46 -5.83 -12.61
N VAL A 162 -9.84 -4.64 -12.66
CA VAL A 162 -8.43 -4.44 -12.30
C VAL A 162 -8.18 -4.73 -10.82
N TYR A 163 -9.09 -4.33 -9.94
CA TYR A 163 -8.92 -4.48 -8.49
C TYR A 163 -9.26 -5.89 -7.99
N LEU A 164 -10.11 -6.64 -8.69
CA LEU A 164 -10.58 -7.97 -8.29
C LEU A 164 -9.45 -8.96 -7.91
N PRO A 165 -8.35 -9.11 -8.69
CA PRO A 165 -7.19 -9.92 -8.31
C PRO A 165 -6.57 -9.57 -6.95
N SER A 166 -6.60 -8.29 -6.54
CA SER A 166 -6.07 -7.83 -5.26
C SER A 166 -6.94 -8.24 -4.06
N ILE A 167 -8.19 -8.68 -4.29
CA ILE A 167 -9.10 -9.21 -3.25
C ILE A 167 -8.93 -10.73 -3.09
N VAL A 168 -8.46 -11.43 -4.14
CA VAL A 168 -8.29 -12.89 -4.11
C VAL A 168 -7.22 -13.27 -3.09
N PRO A 169 -7.50 -14.17 -2.12
CA PRO A 169 -6.48 -14.62 -1.16
C PRO A 169 -5.28 -15.21 -1.90
N VAL A 170 -4.06 -14.74 -1.58
CA VAL A 170 -2.82 -15.10 -2.28
C VAL A 170 -2.62 -16.63 -2.36
N VAL A 171 -3.12 -17.38 -1.37
CA VAL A 171 -3.11 -18.84 -1.37
C VAL A 171 -3.97 -19.45 -2.48
N VAL A 172 -5.21 -18.95 -2.64
CA VAL A 172 -6.13 -19.38 -3.72
C VAL A 172 -5.59 -18.96 -5.08
N GLY A 173 -5.05 -17.74 -5.17
CA GLY A 173 -4.35 -17.25 -6.35
C GLY A 173 -3.16 -18.15 -6.73
N GLY A 174 -2.38 -18.63 -5.75
CA GLY A 174 -1.23 -19.51 -5.99
C GLY A 174 -1.62 -20.86 -6.59
N TYR A 175 -2.72 -21.48 -6.13
CA TYR A 175 -3.22 -22.72 -6.73
C TYR A 175 -3.80 -22.49 -8.14
N LEU A 176 -4.48 -21.37 -8.37
CA LEU A 176 -4.92 -20.97 -9.71
C LEU A 176 -3.72 -20.79 -10.66
N TRP A 177 -2.70 -20.03 -10.24
CA TRP A 177 -1.50 -19.80 -11.02
C TRP A 177 -0.69 -21.08 -11.28
N ARG A 178 -0.61 -21.99 -10.31
CA ARG A 178 -0.01 -23.32 -10.49
C ARG A 178 -0.71 -24.17 -11.55
N TRP A 179 -2.03 -24.03 -11.70
CA TRP A 179 -2.78 -24.66 -12.79
C TRP A 179 -2.56 -23.94 -14.13
N LEU A 180 -2.65 -22.60 -14.15
CA LEU A 180 -2.43 -21.78 -15.36
C LEU A 180 -1.04 -21.98 -15.99
N LEU A 181 -0.01 -22.15 -15.15
CA LEU A 181 1.41 -22.31 -15.53
C LEU A 181 1.84 -23.78 -15.68
N ASN A 182 0.90 -24.73 -15.72
CA ASN A 182 1.24 -26.13 -15.96
C ASN A 182 1.77 -26.33 -17.39
N ALA A 183 2.90 -27.03 -17.53
CA ALA A 183 3.57 -27.21 -18.82
C ALA A 183 2.71 -27.94 -19.87
N GLN A 184 1.88 -28.91 -19.45
CA GLN A 184 1.15 -29.84 -20.32
C GLN A 184 -0.28 -29.41 -20.62
N TYR A 185 -0.97 -28.79 -19.65
CA TYR A 185 -2.38 -28.40 -19.76
C TYR A 185 -2.68 -26.96 -19.28
N GLY A 186 -1.65 -26.18 -18.97
CA GLY A 186 -1.80 -24.81 -18.46
C GLY A 186 -2.28 -23.84 -19.54
N PHE A 187 -3.26 -23.01 -19.18
CA PHE A 187 -3.87 -22.04 -20.09
C PHE A 187 -2.85 -21.02 -20.66
N VAL A 188 -1.75 -20.76 -19.95
CA VAL A 188 -0.66 -19.88 -20.43
C VAL A 188 0.04 -20.49 -21.64
N ASN A 189 0.40 -21.78 -21.59
CA ASN A 189 1.03 -22.47 -22.72
C ASN A 189 0.04 -22.66 -23.88
N TYR A 190 -1.23 -22.94 -23.57
CA TYR A 190 -2.29 -22.99 -24.59
C TYR A 190 -2.41 -21.64 -25.35
N PHE A 191 -2.45 -20.51 -24.64
CA PHE A 191 -2.50 -19.19 -25.26
C PHE A 191 -1.24 -18.84 -26.05
N LEU A 192 -0.04 -19.23 -25.57
CA LEU A 192 1.21 -19.04 -26.32
C LEU A 192 1.23 -19.82 -27.65
N SER A 193 0.65 -21.02 -27.68
CA SER A 193 0.59 -21.82 -28.92
C SER A 193 -0.21 -21.16 -30.04
N TRP A 194 -1.16 -20.27 -29.73
CA TRP A 194 -1.89 -19.47 -30.73
C TRP A 194 -0.97 -18.51 -31.52
N PHE A 195 0.19 -18.16 -30.96
CA PHE A 195 1.22 -17.34 -31.59
C PHE A 195 2.40 -18.17 -32.13
N GLY A 196 2.26 -19.50 -32.16
CA GLY A 196 3.33 -20.42 -32.58
C GLY A 196 4.47 -20.57 -31.57
N ILE A 197 4.27 -20.14 -30.31
CA ILE A 197 5.28 -20.21 -29.26
C ILE A 197 5.06 -21.50 -28.45
N GLU A 198 6.05 -22.39 -28.46
CA GLU A 198 6.11 -23.50 -27.51
C GLU A 198 6.36 -22.94 -26.10
N GLY A 199 5.37 -23.09 -25.20
CA GLY A 199 5.45 -22.53 -23.85
C GLY A 199 6.36 -23.35 -22.93
N PRO A 200 7.23 -22.72 -22.13
CA PRO A 200 8.23 -23.40 -21.32
C PRO A 200 7.60 -24.19 -20.16
N ALA A 201 8.39 -25.06 -19.51
CA ALA A 201 7.97 -25.69 -18.26
C ALA A 201 8.20 -24.74 -17.06
N TRP A 202 7.38 -23.69 -16.98
CA TRP A 202 7.44 -22.57 -16.03
C TRP A 202 7.88 -22.89 -14.58
N LEU A 203 7.44 -24.03 -14.06
CA LEU A 203 7.67 -24.44 -12.67
C LEU A 203 8.77 -25.51 -12.53
N GLN A 204 9.24 -26.10 -13.64
CA GLN A 204 10.21 -27.21 -13.68
C GLN A 204 11.57 -26.82 -14.29
N GLU A 205 11.66 -25.69 -15.00
CA GLU A 205 12.91 -25.13 -15.52
C GLU A 205 13.43 -23.98 -14.62
N PRO A 206 14.67 -24.05 -14.08
CA PRO A 206 15.22 -23.06 -13.14
C PRO A 206 15.23 -21.61 -13.61
N GLU A 207 15.16 -21.38 -14.91
CA GLU A 207 15.18 -20.06 -15.55
C GLU A 207 13.81 -19.39 -15.44
N TRP A 208 12.74 -20.14 -15.73
CA TRP A 208 11.36 -19.64 -15.79
C TRP A 208 10.64 -19.53 -14.44
N THR A 209 11.15 -20.17 -13.40
CA THR A 209 10.55 -20.13 -12.05
C THR A 209 10.44 -18.70 -11.48
N LYS A 210 11.42 -17.84 -11.74
CA LYS A 210 11.44 -16.45 -11.26
C LYS A 210 10.49 -15.55 -12.09
N PRO A 211 10.51 -15.60 -13.44
CA PRO A 211 9.43 -15.05 -14.28
C PRO A 211 8.03 -15.48 -13.83
N ALA A 212 7.81 -16.75 -13.50
CA ALA A 212 6.52 -17.25 -13.02
C ALA A 212 6.08 -16.60 -11.69
N ILE A 213 6.98 -16.51 -10.69
CA ILE A 213 6.71 -15.84 -9.41
C ILE A 213 6.44 -14.34 -9.61
N ILE A 214 7.20 -13.67 -10.48
CA ILE A 214 6.99 -12.26 -10.83
C ILE A 214 5.62 -12.09 -11.50
N LEU A 215 5.31 -12.88 -12.53
CA LEU A 215 4.07 -12.78 -13.31
C LEU A 215 2.82 -13.05 -12.44
N MET A 216 2.87 -14.02 -11.53
CA MET A 216 1.85 -14.20 -10.49
C MET A 216 1.70 -12.96 -9.59
N SER A 217 2.81 -12.30 -9.23
CA SER A 217 2.80 -11.12 -8.36
C SER A 217 2.37 -9.84 -9.09
N LEU A 218 2.58 -9.77 -10.41
CA LEU A 218 2.09 -8.68 -11.26
C LEU A 218 0.57 -8.73 -11.45
N TRP A 219 -0.06 -9.90 -11.30
CA TRP A 219 -1.52 -10.06 -11.35
C TRP A 219 -2.24 -9.25 -10.26
N THR A 220 -1.64 -9.05 -9.09
CA THR A 220 -2.28 -8.41 -7.93
C THR A 220 -1.99 -6.91 -7.79
N VAL A 221 -1.32 -6.27 -8.75
CA VAL A 221 -0.96 -4.83 -8.68
C VAL A 221 -2.15 -3.87 -8.84
N GLY A 222 -3.37 -4.39 -9.00
CA GLY A 222 -4.61 -3.60 -9.10
C GLY A 222 -4.80 -2.60 -7.98
N GLY A 223 -4.48 -2.97 -6.73
CA GLY A 223 -4.47 -2.03 -5.59
C GLY A 223 -3.53 -0.84 -5.81
N THR A 224 -2.28 -1.10 -6.21
CA THR A 224 -1.30 -0.06 -6.56
C THR A 224 -1.77 0.80 -7.74
N MET A 225 -2.45 0.19 -8.72
CA MET A 225 -3.02 0.89 -9.88
C MET A 225 -4.13 1.87 -9.46
N ILE A 226 -4.98 1.51 -8.50
CA ILE A 226 -6.01 2.41 -7.95
C ILE A 226 -5.37 3.53 -7.09
N ILE A 227 -4.28 3.26 -6.37
CA ILE A 227 -3.52 4.29 -5.63
C ILE A 227 -2.92 5.33 -6.60
N TYR A 228 -2.25 4.90 -7.68
CA TYR A 228 -1.78 5.82 -8.72
C TYR A 228 -2.94 6.54 -9.42
N LEU A 229 -4.08 5.89 -9.64
CA LEU A 229 -5.24 6.51 -10.27
C LEU A 229 -5.83 7.67 -9.43
N ALA A 230 -5.80 7.55 -8.10
CA ALA A 230 -6.17 8.65 -7.20
C ALA A 230 -5.17 9.81 -7.32
N ALA A 231 -3.87 9.54 -7.23
CA ALA A 231 -2.82 10.55 -7.39
C ALA A 231 -2.88 11.27 -8.75
N LEU A 232 -3.22 10.55 -9.83
CA LEU A 232 -3.43 11.10 -11.17
C LEU A 232 -4.71 11.95 -11.31
N GLN A 233 -5.64 11.88 -10.33
CA GLN A 233 -6.87 12.69 -10.28
C GLN A 233 -6.73 13.93 -9.38
N GLU A 234 -5.69 13.98 -8.54
CA GLU A 234 -5.32 15.16 -7.74
C GLU A 234 -4.48 16.17 -8.53
N VAL A 235 -3.92 15.79 -9.69
CA VAL A 235 -3.14 16.70 -10.55
C VAL A 235 -4.05 17.77 -11.16
N PRO A 236 -3.80 19.08 -10.94
CA PRO A 236 -4.58 20.16 -11.53
C PRO A 236 -4.57 20.11 -13.07
N LYS A 237 -5.73 20.35 -13.69
CA LYS A 237 -5.89 20.30 -15.16
C LYS A 237 -5.15 21.43 -15.85
N GLU A 238 -5.07 22.56 -15.17
CA GLU A 238 -4.41 23.80 -15.55
C GLU A 238 -2.92 23.55 -15.91
N LEU A 239 -2.26 22.56 -15.27
CA LEU A 239 -0.89 22.17 -15.60
C LEU A 239 -0.79 21.42 -16.94
N TYR A 240 -1.79 20.61 -17.28
CA TYR A 240 -1.86 19.93 -18.58
C TYR A 240 -2.26 20.88 -19.69
N GLU A 241 -3.16 21.84 -19.41
CA GLU A 241 -3.60 22.87 -20.35
C GLU A 241 -2.47 23.90 -20.63
N ALA A 242 -1.71 24.33 -19.62
CA ALA A 242 -0.52 25.15 -19.81
C ALA A 242 0.54 24.41 -20.67
N ALA A 243 0.82 23.14 -20.37
CA ALA A 243 1.76 22.35 -21.16
C ALA A 243 1.26 22.09 -22.60
N GLU A 244 -0.06 22.05 -22.83
CA GLU A 244 -0.65 22.00 -24.18
C GLU A 244 -0.41 23.28 -24.97
N LEU A 245 -0.58 24.45 -24.33
CA LEU A 245 -0.30 25.76 -24.93
C LEU A 245 1.20 25.96 -25.24
N ASP A 246 2.09 25.43 -24.39
CA ASP A 246 3.55 25.37 -24.63
C ASP A 246 3.96 24.33 -25.70
N GLY A 247 3.00 23.67 -26.37
CA GLY A 247 3.25 22.69 -27.43
C GLY A 247 3.84 21.36 -26.95
N ALA A 248 3.74 21.04 -25.65
CA ALA A 248 4.26 19.78 -25.12
C ALA A 248 3.44 18.59 -25.63
N GLY A 249 4.07 17.70 -26.41
CA GLY A 249 3.50 16.40 -26.78
C GLY A 249 3.32 15.47 -25.57
N MET A 250 2.54 14.40 -25.75
CA MET A 250 2.14 13.44 -24.70
C MET A 250 3.30 12.99 -23.80
N TRP A 251 4.44 12.60 -24.38
CA TRP A 251 5.63 12.19 -23.62
C TRP A 251 6.23 13.30 -22.75
N ARG A 252 6.21 14.55 -23.23
CA ARG A 252 6.70 15.71 -22.47
C ARG A 252 5.73 16.09 -21.35
N ARG A 253 4.40 15.99 -21.56
CA ARG A 253 3.42 16.13 -20.48
C ARG A 253 3.60 15.06 -19.40
N PHE A 254 3.78 13.79 -19.79
CA PHE A 254 4.04 12.70 -18.84
C PHE A 254 5.32 12.96 -18.02
N THR A 255 6.44 13.27 -18.67
CA THR A 255 7.74 13.45 -17.98
C THR A 255 7.87 14.77 -17.21
N SER A 256 7.19 15.85 -17.63
CA SER A 256 7.35 17.19 -17.06
C SER A 256 6.21 17.61 -16.12
N VAL A 257 5.02 17.00 -16.22
CA VAL A 257 3.86 17.28 -15.37
C VAL A 257 3.48 16.05 -14.55
N THR A 258 3.12 14.94 -15.21
CA THR A 258 2.57 13.77 -14.52
C THR A 258 3.56 13.12 -13.55
N TRP A 259 4.76 12.78 -14.02
CA TRP A 259 5.76 12.05 -13.24
C TRP A 259 6.27 12.83 -12.02
N PRO A 260 6.60 14.14 -12.11
CA PRO A 260 6.92 14.95 -10.93
C PRO A 260 5.78 14.97 -9.91
N THR A 261 4.53 15.21 -10.32
CA THR A 261 3.41 15.33 -9.37
C THR A 261 3.09 14.01 -8.65
N VAL A 262 3.18 12.85 -9.32
CA VAL A 262 2.96 11.55 -8.65
C VAL A 262 4.19 11.03 -7.90
N SER A 263 5.36 11.67 -8.01
CA SER A 263 6.63 11.16 -7.45
C SER A 263 6.63 10.87 -5.93
N PRO A 264 5.90 11.59 -5.05
CA PRO A 264 5.80 11.20 -3.64
C PRO A 264 5.05 9.88 -3.42
N VAL A 265 4.02 9.62 -4.24
CA VAL A 265 3.26 8.36 -4.24
C VAL A 265 4.10 7.23 -4.84
N THR A 266 4.89 7.52 -5.88
CA THR A 266 5.91 6.60 -6.40
C THR A 266 6.92 6.22 -5.33
N LEU A 267 7.44 7.17 -4.53
CA LEU A 267 8.35 6.87 -3.42
C LEU A 267 7.76 5.89 -2.41
N PHE A 268 6.51 6.14 -1.98
CA PHE A 268 5.83 5.25 -1.05
C PHE A 268 5.69 3.84 -1.62
N GLN A 269 5.24 3.71 -2.88
CA GLN A 269 5.07 2.39 -3.50
C GLN A 269 6.39 1.68 -3.85
N VAL A 270 7.48 2.40 -4.15
CA VAL A 270 8.84 1.83 -4.24
C VAL A 270 9.23 1.18 -2.92
N ILE A 271 9.11 1.89 -1.80
CA ILE A 271 9.51 1.40 -0.48
C ILE A 271 8.65 0.19 -0.07
N VAL A 272 7.32 0.31 -0.16
CA VAL A 272 6.39 -0.78 0.19
C VAL A 272 6.60 -2.01 -0.69
N SER A 273 6.83 -1.83 -1.99
CA SER A 273 7.05 -2.95 -2.91
C SER A 273 8.41 -3.62 -2.69
N ILE A 274 9.47 -2.87 -2.38
CA ILE A 274 10.77 -3.44 -1.99
C ILE A 274 10.63 -4.30 -0.73
N ILE A 275 9.94 -3.80 0.31
CA ILE A 275 9.69 -4.56 1.53
C ILE A 275 8.92 -5.85 1.20
N GLY A 276 7.86 -5.76 0.39
CA GLY A 276 7.05 -6.91 -0.02
C GLY A 276 7.80 -7.97 -0.85
N PHE A 277 8.67 -7.55 -1.77
CA PHE A 277 9.48 -8.48 -2.56
C PHE A 277 10.66 -9.08 -1.77
N LEU A 278 11.28 -8.33 -0.85
CA LEU A 278 12.29 -8.86 0.06
C LEU A 278 11.70 -9.90 1.04
N GLN A 279 10.43 -9.77 1.39
CA GLN A 279 9.70 -10.69 2.28
C GLN A 279 8.88 -11.74 1.51
N ILE A 280 9.07 -11.90 0.20
CA ILE A 280 8.22 -12.77 -0.62
C ILE A 280 8.31 -14.24 -0.19
N PHE A 281 7.19 -14.79 0.30
CA PHE A 281 7.09 -16.15 0.82
C PHE A 281 6.02 -16.98 0.09
N THR A 282 4.78 -16.48 0.08
CA THR A 282 3.60 -17.25 -0.29
C THR A 282 3.60 -17.71 -1.76
N GLN A 283 3.98 -16.83 -2.69
CA GLN A 283 4.01 -17.16 -4.12
C GLN A 283 5.07 -18.23 -4.43
N PRO A 284 6.36 -18.08 -4.03
CA PRO A 284 7.32 -19.18 -4.16
C PRO A 284 6.87 -20.47 -3.47
N TYR A 285 6.41 -20.40 -2.21
CA TYR A 285 6.05 -21.58 -1.38
C TYR A 285 4.89 -22.42 -1.95
N ILE A 286 3.98 -21.82 -2.72
CA ILE A 286 2.84 -22.53 -3.33
C ILE A 286 3.16 -23.01 -4.75
N LEU A 287 3.94 -22.24 -5.51
CA LEU A 287 4.39 -22.63 -6.84
C LEU A 287 5.45 -23.76 -6.77
N SER A 288 6.22 -23.85 -5.69
CA SER A 288 7.25 -24.87 -5.46
C SER A 288 6.77 -26.18 -4.82
N GLN A 289 5.50 -26.23 -4.37
CA GLN A 289 4.90 -27.45 -3.83
C GLN A 289 4.67 -28.46 -4.94
N GLU A 290 5.33 -29.62 -4.88
CA GLU A 290 4.95 -30.77 -5.71
C GLU A 290 3.70 -31.45 -5.13
N ARG A 291 3.74 -31.78 -3.84
CA ARG A 291 2.57 -32.24 -3.06
C ARG A 291 2.10 -31.16 -2.10
N LEU A 292 0.81 -31.21 -1.75
CA LEU A 292 0.22 -30.37 -0.70
C LEU A 292 1.07 -30.46 0.58
N ASN A 293 1.38 -29.30 1.16
CA ASN A 293 2.13 -29.15 2.41
C ASN A 293 3.59 -29.67 2.39
N GLN A 294 4.19 -29.92 1.21
CA GLN A 294 5.62 -30.22 1.10
C GLN A 294 6.41 -29.01 0.58
N ALA A 295 7.30 -28.47 1.42
CA ALA A 295 8.07 -27.24 1.16
C ALA A 295 9.21 -27.42 0.14
N GLY A 296 8.88 -27.73 -1.12
CA GLY A 296 9.83 -27.83 -2.22
C GLY A 296 10.55 -26.50 -2.48
N SER A 297 11.76 -26.54 -3.04
CA SER A 297 12.58 -25.34 -3.33
C SER A 297 12.53 -24.91 -4.80
N GLY A 298 11.72 -25.60 -5.61
CA GLY A 298 11.76 -25.54 -7.07
C GLY A 298 13.00 -26.23 -7.65
N PRO A 299 13.03 -26.44 -8.98
CA PRO A 299 14.16 -27.04 -9.68
C PRO A 299 15.45 -26.26 -9.39
N GLY A 300 16.50 -26.95 -8.96
CA GLY A 300 17.78 -26.35 -8.59
C GLY A 300 17.72 -25.33 -7.44
N GLN A 301 16.72 -25.38 -6.56
CA GLN A 301 16.42 -24.37 -5.52
C GLN A 301 16.10 -22.97 -6.09
N SER A 302 15.64 -22.88 -7.34
CA SER A 302 15.42 -21.59 -8.04
C SER A 302 14.20 -20.80 -7.57
N MET A 303 13.28 -21.42 -6.81
CA MET A 303 12.16 -20.75 -6.13
C MET A 303 12.45 -20.46 -4.66
N LEU A 304 13.59 -20.88 -4.11
CA LEU A 304 13.89 -20.68 -2.69
C LEU A 304 14.12 -19.19 -2.41
N SER A 305 13.14 -18.49 -1.85
CA SER A 305 13.30 -17.13 -1.33
C SER A 305 13.92 -17.14 0.06
N TYR A 306 14.42 -15.99 0.48
CA TYR A 306 15.01 -15.80 1.81
C TYR A 306 14.00 -16.08 2.91
N ALA A 307 12.79 -15.51 2.81
CA ALA A 307 11.70 -15.74 3.76
C ALA A 307 11.28 -17.22 3.81
N MET A 308 11.35 -17.94 2.69
CA MET A 308 11.09 -19.38 2.65
C MET A 308 12.21 -20.20 3.29
N TYR A 309 13.48 -19.84 3.09
CA TYR A 309 14.60 -20.54 3.73
C TYR A 309 14.66 -20.27 5.25
N LEU A 310 14.27 -19.06 5.69
CA LEU A 310 14.04 -18.72 7.09
C LEU A 310 12.92 -19.59 7.69
N TYR A 311 11.76 -19.68 7.01
CA TYR A 311 10.64 -20.53 7.43
C TYR A 311 11.05 -22.01 7.54
N GLN A 312 11.82 -22.54 6.58
CA GLN A 312 12.36 -23.91 6.66
C GLN A 312 13.25 -24.11 7.90
N ASN A 313 14.16 -23.19 8.20
CA ASN A 313 14.99 -23.30 9.40
C ASN A 313 14.19 -23.20 10.69
N ALA A 314 13.21 -22.29 10.78
CA ALA A 314 12.36 -22.13 11.96
C ALA A 314 11.42 -23.32 12.19
N PHE A 315 10.65 -23.73 11.17
CA PHE A 315 9.49 -24.60 11.36
C PHE A 315 9.65 -26.02 10.78
N VAL A 316 10.66 -26.28 9.95
CA VAL A 316 10.94 -27.63 9.41
C VAL A 316 12.19 -28.22 10.06
N PHE A 317 13.26 -27.44 10.22
CA PHE A 317 14.51 -27.88 10.87
C PHE A 317 14.60 -27.49 12.36
N LEU A 318 13.64 -26.71 12.87
CA LEU A 318 13.51 -26.31 14.29
C LEU A 318 14.73 -25.56 14.88
N LYS A 319 15.56 -24.97 14.01
CA LYS A 319 16.73 -24.15 14.34
C LYS A 319 16.31 -22.70 14.59
N MET A 320 15.58 -22.46 15.69
CA MET A 320 15.02 -21.14 16.00
C MET A 320 16.08 -20.06 16.22
N GLY A 321 17.25 -20.40 16.79
CA GLY A 321 18.37 -19.46 16.92
C GLY A 321 18.88 -18.96 15.57
N TYR A 322 19.25 -19.89 14.67
CA TYR A 322 19.67 -19.60 13.30
C TYR A 322 18.60 -18.83 12.50
N ALA A 323 17.34 -19.26 12.57
CA ALA A 323 16.24 -18.58 11.89
C ALA A 323 15.96 -17.17 12.45
N SER A 324 16.23 -16.93 13.74
CA SER A 324 16.17 -15.59 14.33
C SER A 324 17.32 -14.70 13.83
N ALA A 325 18.54 -15.24 13.68
CA ALA A 325 19.65 -14.53 13.07
C ALA A 325 19.36 -14.16 11.60
N MET A 326 18.70 -15.05 10.85
CA MET A 326 18.18 -14.75 9.51
C MET A 326 17.12 -13.63 9.54
N ALA A 327 16.15 -13.67 10.47
CA ALA A 327 15.12 -12.64 10.59
C ALA A 327 15.70 -11.25 10.82
N TRP A 328 16.67 -11.14 11.73
CA TRP A 328 17.37 -9.87 12.01
C TRP A 328 18.26 -9.42 10.86
N THR A 329 18.86 -10.35 10.12
CA THR A 329 19.65 -10.04 8.92
C THR A 329 18.76 -9.49 7.80
N LEU A 330 17.60 -10.10 7.55
CA LEU A 330 16.62 -9.59 6.58
C LEU A 330 16.08 -8.22 6.99
N PHE A 331 15.81 -8.00 8.28
CA PHE A 331 15.41 -6.69 8.80
C PHE A 331 16.46 -5.62 8.52
N ILE A 332 17.74 -5.89 8.80
CA ILE A 332 18.85 -4.96 8.54
C ILE A 332 18.98 -4.68 7.03
N ILE A 333 18.94 -5.71 6.17
CA ILE A 333 18.96 -5.54 4.71
C ILE A 333 17.80 -4.67 4.24
N THR A 334 16.58 -4.97 4.69
CA THR A 334 15.36 -4.22 4.34
C THR A 334 15.46 -2.76 4.78
N LEU A 335 15.92 -2.50 6.01
CA LEU A 335 16.13 -1.17 6.55
C LEU A 335 17.17 -0.39 5.74
N VAL A 336 18.33 -0.99 5.43
CA VAL A 336 19.40 -0.36 4.65
C VAL A 336 18.91 0.00 3.24
N VAL A 337 18.22 -0.91 2.54
CA VAL A 337 17.67 -0.62 1.21
C VAL A 337 16.60 0.48 1.27
N SER A 338 15.68 0.43 2.25
CA SER A 338 14.69 1.50 2.45
C SER A 338 15.33 2.87 2.76
N LEU A 339 16.40 2.90 3.55
CA LEU A 339 17.16 4.13 3.83
C LEU A 339 17.91 4.65 2.60
N ILE A 340 18.44 3.78 1.73
CA ILE A 340 19.06 4.17 0.45
C ILE A 340 18.01 4.80 -0.49
N VAL A 341 16.80 4.23 -0.55
CA VAL A 341 15.68 4.80 -1.32
C VAL A 341 15.26 6.17 -0.76
N LEU A 342 15.13 6.30 0.57
CA LEU A 342 14.82 7.57 1.24
C LEU A 342 15.94 8.62 1.14
N ALA A 343 17.20 8.21 1.02
CA ALA A 343 18.33 9.11 0.80
C ALA A 343 18.40 9.60 -0.66
N THR A 344 18.07 8.73 -1.62
CA THR A 344 18.06 9.07 -3.05
C THR A 344 16.81 9.83 -3.49
N SER A 345 15.68 9.66 -2.80
CA SER A 345 14.40 10.34 -3.12
C SER A 345 14.53 11.85 -3.27
N ARG A 346 15.40 12.50 -2.48
CA ARG A 346 15.74 13.92 -2.54
C ARG A 346 16.23 14.42 -3.91
N LYS A 347 16.54 13.52 -4.86
CA LYS A 347 16.98 13.84 -6.22
C LYS A 347 15.88 13.68 -7.29
N TRP A 348 14.74 13.08 -6.97
CA TRP A 348 13.71 12.70 -7.96
C TRP A 348 12.26 12.84 -7.48
N VAL A 349 12.04 13.05 -6.18
CA VAL A 349 10.74 13.39 -5.60
C VAL A 349 10.57 14.91 -5.57
N HIS A 350 9.42 15.37 -6.06
CA HIS A 350 9.08 16.77 -6.25
C HIS A 350 7.92 17.13 -5.31
N ASP A 351 8.24 17.31 -4.02
CA ASP A 351 7.27 17.88 -3.07
C ASP A 351 6.97 19.33 -3.49
N GLY A 352 5.68 19.67 -3.68
CA GLY A 352 5.21 20.98 -4.20
C GLY A 352 5.39 22.17 -3.26
N THR A 353 6.58 22.32 -2.68
CA THR A 353 6.98 23.34 -1.69
C THR A 353 8.35 23.94 -2.01
N ARG A 354 8.82 23.80 -3.26
CA ARG A 354 10.08 24.30 -3.80
C ARG A 354 9.92 24.72 -5.26
#